data_AF-A0A0J7KKH1-F1
#
_entry.id   AF-A0A0J7KKH1-F1
#
_cell.length_a   1.000
_cell.length_b   1.000
_cell.length_c   1.000
_cell.angle_alpha   90.00
_cell.angle_beta   90.00
_cell.angle_gamma   90.00
#
_symmetry.space_group_name_H-M   'P 1'
#
loop_
_entity.id
_entity.type
_entity.pdbx_description
1 polymer ?
#
loop_
_entity_poly.entity_id
_entity_poly.type
_entity_poly.pdbx_seq_one_letter_code
_entity_poly.pdbx_strand_id
1 'polypeptide(L)'
;MAIVANSPARAFLKCCKVPGTFYACERCTTKGISVGVGRSKKRVYPQTDAKLRTRQSFEEKLQHEHHYENCNSPIILMKNVDPVKQLVLEVMHLFYLNNMKWLLNKWTSRNEATRMKLADFKCL
;
A
#
# COMPACT_ATOMS: atom_id res chain seq x y z
N MET A 1 9.83 18.06 -8.60
CA MET A 1 10.66 17.08 -7.85
C MET A 1 9.77 15.95 -7.38
N ALA A 2 10.23 14.71 -7.44
CA ALA A 2 9.47 13.53 -7.03
C ALA A 2 10.38 12.56 -6.27
N ILE A 3 9.89 12.00 -5.16
CA ILE A 3 10.60 11.00 -4.36
C ILE A 3 10.03 9.64 -4.72
N VAL A 4 10.88 8.78 -5.28
CA VAL A 4 10.53 7.41 -5.67
C VAL A 4 11.09 6.44 -4.65
N ALA A 5 10.22 5.71 -3.98
CA ALA A 5 10.60 4.73 -2.97
C ALA A 5 9.58 3.59 -2.92
N ASN A 6 10.04 2.42 -2.47
CA ASN A 6 9.16 1.28 -2.22
C ASN A 6 8.21 1.55 -1.04
N SER A 7 7.17 0.73 -0.87
CA SER A 7 6.13 1.01 0.12
C SER A 7 6.60 1.07 1.58
N PRO A 8 7.49 0.18 2.05
CA PRO A 8 8.04 0.30 3.41
C PRO A 8 8.80 1.62 3.63
N ALA A 9 9.65 2.02 2.68
CA ALA A 9 10.41 3.27 2.78
C ALA A 9 9.49 4.50 2.75
N ARG A 10 8.44 4.51 1.92
CA ARG A 10 7.44 5.60 1.93
C ARG A 10 6.71 5.70 3.27
N ALA A 11 6.25 4.57 3.81
CA ALA A 11 5.59 4.54 5.11
C ALA A 11 6.51 5.06 6.23
N PHE A 12 7.78 4.69 6.18
CA PHE A 12 8.82 5.19 7.10
C PHE A 12 9.01 6.70 6.97
N LEU A 13 9.26 7.21 5.76
CA LEU A 13 9.42 8.64 5.51
C LEU A 13 8.19 9.45 5.93
N LYS A 14 6.99 8.90 5.74
CA LYS A 14 5.72 9.54 6.10
C LYS A 14 5.36 9.39 7.58
N CYS A 15 6.07 8.58 8.37
CA CYS A 15 5.60 8.19 9.71
C CYS A 15 4.13 7.70 9.69
N CYS A 16 3.75 6.91 8.68
CA CYS A 16 2.39 6.42 8.49
C CYS A 16 2.31 4.90 8.55
N LYS A 17 1.12 4.37 8.85
CA LYS A 17 0.88 2.93 8.89
C LYS A 17 1.21 2.30 7.53
N VAL A 18 1.84 1.14 7.59
CA VAL A 18 2.25 0.37 6.41
C VAL A 18 1.04 -0.09 5.56
N PRO A 19 1.26 -0.38 4.26
CA PRO A 19 0.26 -1.01 3.41
C PRO A 19 -0.37 -2.25 4.06
N GLY A 20 -1.69 -2.41 3.89
CA GLY A 20 -2.42 -3.56 4.44
C GLY A 20 -2.95 -3.38 5.86
N THR A 21 -2.77 -2.21 6.49
CA THR A 21 -3.47 -1.80 7.73
C THR A 21 -4.91 -1.31 7.45
N PHE A 22 -5.72 -1.02 8.46
CA PHE A 22 -7.10 -0.54 8.23
C PHE A 22 -7.16 0.81 7.52
N TYR A 23 -6.15 1.65 7.69
CA TYR A 23 -6.08 2.98 7.10
C TYR A 23 -4.77 3.14 6.34
N ALA A 24 -4.59 2.29 5.33
CA ALA A 24 -3.29 2.15 4.65
C ALA A 24 -3.11 3.03 3.42
N CYS A 25 -4.20 3.53 2.82
CA CYS A 25 -4.09 4.35 1.63
C CYS A 25 -3.34 5.64 1.98
N GLU A 26 -2.35 6.02 1.19
CA GLU A 26 -1.56 7.23 1.39
C GLU A 26 -2.22 8.48 0.79
N ARG A 27 -3.22 8.31 -0.10
CA ARG A 27 -3.87 9.39 -0.87
C ARG A 27 -5.28 9.77 -0.41
N CYS A 28 -6.02 8.84 0.20
CA CYS A 28 -7.39 9.09 0.69
C CYS A 28 -7.68 8.40 2.02
N THR A 29 -8.70 8.88 2.72
CA THR A 29 -9.04 8.45 4.09
C THR A 29 -9.78 7.10 4.17
N THR A 30 -9.86 6.35 3.07
CA THR A 30 -10.61 5.08 2.97
C THR A 30 -10.23 4.09 4.08
N LYS A 31 -11.24 3.42 4.63
CA LYS A 31 -11.09 2.38 5.64
C LYS A 31 -11.20 1.01 4.99
N GLY A 32 -10.19 0.18 5.21
CA GLY A 32 -10.20 -1.21 4.81
C GLY A 32 -11.19 -2.02 5.64
N ILE A 33 -11.85 -2.97 5.02
CA ILE A 33 -12.64 -4.00 5.72
C ILE A 33 -11.92 -5.35 5.60
N SER A 34 -12.16 -6.23 6.57
CA SER A 34 -11.64 -7.59 6.50
C SER A 34 -12.72 -8.52 5.97
N VAL A 35 -12.44 -9.20 4.86
CA VAL A 35 -13.35 -10.16 4.21
C VAL A 35 -12.76 -11.56 4.26
N GLY A 36 -13.61 -12.59 4.30
CA GLY A 36 -13.21 -14.00 4.38
C GLY A 36 -13.05 -14.53 5.81
N VAL A 37 -12.92 -15.85 5.94
CA VAL A 37 -12.90 -16.58 7.22
C VAL A 37 -11.57 -17.31 7.41
N GLY A 38 -11.10 -17.41 8.67
CA GLY A 38 -9.87 -18.12 9.02
C GLY A 38 -8.62 -17.60 8.30
N ARG A 39 -7.86 -18.52 7.68
CA ARG A 39 -6.61 -18.20 6.95
C ARG A 39 -6.83 -17.46 5.61
N SER A 40 -8.08 -17.37 5.16
CA SER A 40 -8.46 -16.66 3.93
C SER A 40 -8.86 -15.20 4.16
N LYS A 41 -8.74 -14.69 5.40
CA LYS A 41 -9.03 -13.29 5.71
C LYS A 41 -8.14 -12.35 4.90
N LYS A 42 -8.75 -11.46 4.10
CA LYS A 42 -8.10 -10.44 3.28
C LYS A 42 -8.58 -9.06 3.67
N ARG A 43 -7.73 -8.05 3.48
CA ARG A 43 -8.12 -6.65 3.64
C ARG A 43 -8.42 -6.05 2.27
N VAL A 44 -9.61 -5.47 2.14
CA VAL A 44 -10.08 -4.81 0.92
C VAL A 44 -10.54 -3.39 1.24
N TYR A 45 -10.45 -2.48 0.28
CA TYR A 45 -10.82 -1.07 0.43
C TYR A 45 -11.92 -0.75 -0.60
N PRO A 46 -13.20 -1.04 -0.27
CA PRO A 46 -14.29 -0.96 -1.24
C PRO A 46 -14.72 0.48 -1.53
N GLN A 47 -14.44 1.42 -0.62
CA GLN A 47 -14.85 2.81 -0.75
C GLN A 47 -13.98 3.54 -1.79
N THR A 48 -14.61 4.00 -2.87
CA THR A 48 -13.99 4.70 -4.00
C THR A 48 -14.09 6.22 -3.92
N ASP A 49 -15.04 6.75 -3.15
CA ASP A 49 -15.36 8.17 -2.98
C ASP A 49 -14.75 8.79 -1.71
N ALA A 50 -13.76 8.13 -1.13
CA ALA A 50 -13.13 8.59 0.10
C ALA A 50 -12.45 9.95 -0.08
N LYS A 51 -12.54 10.79 0.97
CA LYS A 51 -11.92 12.12 0.99
C LYS A 51 -10.41 12.03 0.70
N LEU A 52 -9.96 12.82 -0.26
CA LEU A 52 -8.54 12.93 -0.58
C LEU A 52 -7.77 13.64 0.55
N ARG A 53 -6.55 13.18 0.81
CA ARG A 53 -5.65 13.87 1.72
C ARG A 53 -5.05 15.09 1.05
N THR A 54 -4.96 16.15 1.82
CA THR A 54 -4.22 17.36 1.51
C THR A 54 -2.96 17.43 2.38
N ARG A 55 -2.01 18.27 1.99
CA ARG A 55 -0.85 18.60 2.82
C ARG A 55 -1.28 19.01 4.24
N GLN A 56 -2.22 19.93 4.35
CA GLN A 56 -2.76 20.39 5.63
C GLN A 56 -3.33 19.23 6.47
N SER A 57 -4.18 18.38 5.86
CA SER A 57 -4.76 17.25 6.60
C SER A 57 -3.72 16.24 7.11
N PHE A 58 -2.58 16.14 6.41
CA PHE A 58 -1.46 15.27 6.78
C PHE A 58 -0.62 15.89 7.90
N GLU A 59 -0.37 17.20 7.82
CA GLU A 59 0.36 17.97 8.85
C GLU A 59 -0.40 18.01 10.18
N GLU A 60 -1.71 18.23 10.12
CA GLU A 60 -2.62 18.22 11.28
C GLU A 60 -2.96 16.80 11.76
N LYS A 61 -2.54 15.76 11.02
CA LYS A 61 -2.85 14.35 11.27
C LYS A 61 -4.34 14.09 11.52
N LEU A 62 -5.22 14.70 10.72
CA LEU A 62 -6.68 14.65 10.92
C LEU A 62 -7.25 13.21 10.99
N GLN A 63 -6.56 12.24 10.41
CA GLN A 63 -6.88 10.83 10.53
C GLN A 63 -5.84 10.10 11.39
N HIS A 64 -6.00 10.19 12.70
CA HIS A 64 -5.05 9.65 13.67
C HIS A 64 -4.65 8.20 13.42
N GLU A 65 -5.59 7.34 13.01
CA GLU A 65 -5.32 5.91 12.80
C GLU A 65 -4.41 5.62 11.59
N HIS A 66 -4.24 6.58 10.68
CA HIS A 66 -3.30 6.51 9.56
C HIS A 66 -1.86 6.85 9.99
N HIS A 67 -1.70 7.64 11.06
CA HIS A 67 -0.43 8.13 11.54
C HIS A 67 0.07 7.32 12.74
N TYR A 68 1.36 7.40 13.04
CA TYR A 68 1.88 7.00 14.35
C TYR A 68 1.76 8.18 15.32
N GLU A 69 1.19 7.94 16.50
CA GLU A 69 0.82 8.99 17.46
C GLU A 69 2.01 9.89 17.83
N ASN A 70 3.19 9.30 18.01
CA ASN A 70 4.40 9.98 18.48
C ASN A 70 5.48 10.13 17.40
N CYS A 71 5.11 10.19 16.11
CA CYS A 71 6.05 10.34 15.00
C CYS A 71 5.61 11.46 14.07
N ASN A 72 6.51 12.40 13.79
CA ASN A 72 6.31 13.43 12.77
C ASN A 72 7.16 13.11 11.54
N SER A 73 6.54 13.15 10.36
CA SER A 73 7.24 12.90 9.11
C SER A 73 8.33 13.97 8.90
N PRO A 74 9.60 13.59 8.64
CA PRO A 74 10.64 14.55 8.29
C PRO A 74 10.33 15.32 6.99
N ILE A 75 9.45 14.80 6.13
CA ILE A 75 9.04 15.46 4.88
C ILE A 75 8.28 16.76 5.16
N ILE A 76 7.56 16.86 6.28
CA ILE A 76 6.81 18.08 6.64
C ILE A 76 7.73 19.28 6.83
N LEU A 77 8.97 19.04 7.28
CA LEU A 77 9.99 20.09 7.46
C LEU A 77 10.43 20.71 6.12
N MET A 78 10.23 20.01 5.01
CA MET A 78 10.55 20.49 3.67
C MET A 78 9.40 21.34 3.13
N LYS A 79 9.55 22.67 3.14
CA LYS A 79 8.51 23.61 2.66
C LYS A 79 8.09 23.38 1.20
N ASN A 80 9.00 22.91 0.34
CA ASN A 80 8.76 22.74 -1.10
C ASN A 80 8.27 21.33 -1.48
N VAL A 81 8.04 20.46 -0.50
CA VAL A 81 7.63 19.07 -0.73
C VAL A 81 6.23 18.81 -0.19
N ASP A 82 5.34 18.35 -1.06
CA ASP A 82 4.01 17.86 -0.66
C ASP A 82 4.11 16.37 -0.31
N PRO A 83 3.90 15.97 0.96
CA PRO A 83 4.03 14.57 1.39
C PRO A 83 2.99 13.66 0.74
N VAL A 84 1.84 14.18 0.32
CA VAL A 84 0.78 13.40 -0.32
C VAL A 84 1.06 13.21 -1.81
N LYS A 85 1.50 14.28 -2.50
CA LYS A 85 1.64 14.28 -3.98
C LYS A 85 3.02 13.89 -4.49
N GLN A 86 4.09 14.30 -3.81
CA GLN A 86 5.45 14.15 -4.35
C GLN A 86 6.12 12.81 -4.01
N LEU A 87 5.56 12.03 -3.08
CA LEU A 87 5.96 10.63 -2.88
C LEU A 87 5.17 9.73 -3.84
N VAL A 88 5.84 9.27 -4.90
CA VAL A 88 5.20 8.55 -5.99
C VAL A 88 4.87 7.12 -5.56
N LEU A 89 3.64 6.69 -5.85
CA LEU A 89 3.23 5.29 -5.76
C LEU A 89 3.76 4.54 -6.98
N GLU A 90 4.97 4.01 -6.83
CA GLU A 90 5.72 3.38 -7.91
C GLU A 90 5.14 1.99 -8.26
N VAL A 91 4.83 1.77 -9.54
CA VAL A 91 4.08 0.61 -10.05
C VAL A 91 4.90 -0.67 -10.03
N MET A 92 6.22 -0.61 -10.22
CA MET A 92 7.12 -1.77 -10.16
C MET A 92 7.09 -2.46 -8.80
N HIS A 93 7.27 -1.71 -7.73
CA HIS A 93 7.25 -2.29 -6.38
C HIS A 93 5.84 -2.64 -5.91
N LEU A 94 4.82 -1.88 -6.32
CA LEU A 94 3.44 -2.12 -5.90
C LEU A 94 2.78 -3.27 -6.65
N PHE A 95 2.87 -3.27 -7.98
CA PHE A 95 2.15 -4.20 -8.83
C PHE A 95 3.05 -5.34 -9.31
N TYR A 96 4.11 -5.02 -10.04
CA TYR A 96 4.94 -6.02 -10.72
C TYR A 96 5.70 -6.93 -9.75
N LEU A 97 6.18 -6.43 -8.62
CA LEU A 97 6.90 -7.27 -7.66
C LEU A 97 5.95 -7.97 -6.68
N ASN A 98 5.05 -7.23 -6.03
CA ASN A 98 4.22 -7.80 -4.96
C ASN A 98 3.01 -8.59 -5.47
N ASN A 99 2.19 -7.97 -6.32
CA ASN A 99 0.95 -8.60 -6.80
C ASN A 99 1.24 -9.75 -7.76
N MET A 100 2.19 -9.59 -8.68
CA MET A 100 2.55 -10.69 -9.60
C MET A 100 3.17 -11.87 -8.86
N LYS A 101 4.05 -11.64 -7.87
CA LYS A 101 4.57 -12.73 -7.03
C LYS A 101 3.45 -13.46 -6.30
N TRP A 102 2.46 -12.74 -5.78
CA TRP A 102 1.30 -13.36 -5.13
C TRP A 102 0.45 -14.18 -6.11
N LEU A 103 0.15 -13.62 -7.29
CA LEU A 103 -0.60 -14.29 -8.35
C LEU A 103 0.12 -15.55 -8.83
N LEU A 104 1.41 -15.44 -9.14
CA LEU A 104 2.25 -16.58 -9.54
C LEU A 104 2.27 -17.65 -8.45
N ASN A 105 2.51 -17.28 -7.18
CA ASN A 105 2.46 -18.23 -6.08
C ASN A 105 1.10 -18.92 -5.94
N LYS A 106 0.00 -18.22 -6.22
CA LYS A 106 -1.31 -18.85 -6.26
C LYS A 106 -1.42 -19.77 -7.46
N TRP A 107 -1.08 -19.32 -8.65
CA TRP A 107 -1.19 -20.10 -9.89
C TRP A 107 -0.26 -21.31 -9.96
N THR A 108 0.87 -21.33 -9.24
CA THR A 108 1.87 -22.41 -9.30
C THR A 108 1.93 -23.29 -8.03
N SER A 109 1.07 -23.06 -7.03
CA SER A 109 1.03 -23.86 -5.81
C SER A 109 0.53 -25.30 -6.06
N ARG A 110 1.16 -26.26 -5.36
CA ARG A 110 1.14 -27.73 -5.61
C ARG A 110 -0.20 -28.47 -5.58
N ASN A 111 -1.34 -27.85 -5.28
CA ASN A 111 -2.44 -28.61 -4.67
C ASN A 111 -3.89 -28.37 -5.15
N GLU A 112 -4.15 -28.07 -6.44
CA GLU A 112 -5.51 -28.24 -7.03
C GLU A 112 -5.46 -28.52 -8.55
N ALA A 113 -6.46 -29.25 -9.06
CA ALA A 113 -6.55 -29.88 -10.38
C ALA A 113 -6.63 -28.93 -11.60
N THR A 114 -6.63 -27.61 -11.40
CA THR A 114 -6.91 -26.61 -12.46
C THR A 114 -5.72 -25.68 -12.78
N ARG A 115 -4.48 -26.05 -12.44
CA ARG A 115 -3.31 -25.13 -12.51
C ARG A 115 -2.12 -25.61 -13.36
N MET A 116 -1.44 -24.65 -13.98
CA MET A 116 -0.27 -24.83 -14.87
C MET A 116 0.97 -25.30 -14.10
N LYS A 117 1.74 -26.23 -14.68
CA LYS A 117 2.95 -26.77 -14.03
C LYS A 117 4.11 -25.78 -14.19
N LEU A 118 4.98 -25.69 -13.20
CA LEU A 118 6.20 -24.85 -13.28
C LEU A 118 7.09 -25.23 -14.48
N ALA A 119 7.00 -26.48 -14.95
CA ALA A 119 7.69 -26.96 -16.15
C ALA A 119 7.23 -26.28 -17.44
N ASP A 120 5.99 -25.76 -17.48
CA ASP A 120 5.41 -25.07 -18.64
C ASP A 120 6.00 -23.64 -18.81
N PHE A 121 6.70 -23.13 -17.78
CA PHE A 121 7.37 -21.82 -17.80
C PHE A 121 8.82 -21.85 -18.32
N LYS A 122 9.34 -23.01 -18.78
CA LYS A 122 10.72 -23.13 -19.29
C LYS A 122 11.00 -22.43 -20.63
N CYS A 123 10.03 -21.71 -21.20
CA CYS A 123 10.14 -21.00 -22.49
C CYS A 123 9.92 -19.48 -22.39
N LEU A 124 10.27 -18.87 -21.26
CA LEU A 124 10.38 -17.41 -21.11
C LEU A 124 11.78 -17.04 -20.62
#